data_AF-A0A3R7Y2S1-F1
#
_entry.id   AF-A0A3R7Y2S1-F1
#
_cell.length_a   1.000
_cell.length_b   1.000
_cell.length_c   1.000
_cell.angle_alpha   90.00
_cell.angle_beta   90.00
_cell.angle_gamma   90.00
#
_symmetry.space_group_name_H-M   'P 1'
#
loop_
_entity.id
_entity.type
_entity.pdbx_description
1 polymer ?
#
loop_
_entity_poly.entity_id
_entity_poly.type
_entity_poly.pdbx_seq_one_letter_code
_entity_poly.pdbx_strand_id
1 'polypeptide(L)'
;MTGLLLDLGSNKNGYGGDPAVSTTCRNASLAGHISTNPTSPYAWPPRCQSLGLPRKIAIVPDNTFTRQYFAEAVGQWYPRVELTSNIAVPSFADSVVFFPNEQALEDSITDGRYGVTFDSPPLAAAIVFTTMPSTLGTPGNI
;
A
#
# COMPACT_ATOMS: atom_id res chain seq x y z
N MET A 1 -0.64 16.04 12.74
CA MET A 1 0.00 14.71 12.69
C MET A 1 -1.02 13.77 12.05
N THR A 2 -0.89 13.47 10.76
CA THR A 2 -1.76 12.53 10.05
C THR A 2 -1.22 11.11 10.25
N GLY A 3 -2.09 10.12 10.42
CA GLY A 3 -1.67 8.71 10.58
C GLY A 3 -1.04 8.14 9.31
N LEU A 4 -0.13 7.17 9.45
CA LEU A 4 0.65 6.60 8.34
C LEU A 4 -0.21 6.17 7.15
N LEU A 5 -1.29 5.40 7.40
CA LEU A 5 -2.16 4.88 6.33
C LEU A 5 -2.84 6.00 5.52
N LEU A 6 -3.17 7.13 6.15
CA LEU A 6 -3.70 8.30 5.43
C LEU A 6 -2.63 8.98 4.57
N ASP A 7 -1.38 8.98 5.03
CA ASP A 7 -0.27 9.56 4.27
C ASP A 7 0.07 8.74 3.02
N LEU A 8 -0.22 7.43 3.00
CA LEU A 8 0.13 6.56 1.86
C LEU A 8 -0.51 6.99 0.54
N GLY A 9 -1.75 7.48 0.55
CA GLY A 9 -2.43 8.02 -0.63
C GLY A 9 -2.07 9.47 -0.96
N SER A 10 -1.34 10.15 -0.07
CA SER A 10 -1.02 11.56 -0.21
C SER A 10 0.10 11.78 -1.24
N ASN A 11 -0.15 12.66 -2.21
CA ASN A 11 0.83 13.07 -3.20
C ASN A 11 1.26 14.52 -2.96
N LYS A 12 2.52 14.73 -2.55
CA LYS A 12 3.09 16.05 -2.29
C LYS A 12 3.32 16.89 -3.55
N ASN A 13 3.49 16.23 -4.70
CA ASN A 13 3.76 16.88 -5.98
C ASN A 13 2.47 17.22 -6.76
N GLY A 14 1.29 16.85 -6.22
CA GLY A 14 0.00 17.05 -6.87
C GLY A 14 -0.26 16.07 -8.02
N TYR A 15 -1.45 16.15 -8.64
CA TYR A 15 -1.92 15.20 -9.66
C TYR A 15 -1.92 15.79 -11.08
N GLY A 16 -0.87 16.53 -11.43
CA GLY A 16 -0.72 17.18 -12.73
C GLY A 16 -1.64 18.39 -12.95
N GLY A 17 -1.59 18.94 -14.17
CA GLY A 17 -2.29 20.17 -14.55
C GLY A 17 -3.68 20.02 -15.18
N ASP A 18 -4.06 18.82 -15.64
CA ASP A 18 -5.42 18.55 -16.16
C ASP A 18 -6.43 18.56 -14.99
N PRO A 19 -7.38 19.51 -14.93
CA PRO A 19 -8.30 19.63 -13.80
C PRO A 19 -9.21 18.40 -13.61
N ALA A 20 -9.60 17.73 -14.69
CA ALA A 20 -10.48 16.56 -14.62
C ALA A 20 -9.73 15.35 -14.06
N VAL A 21 -8.47 15.16 -14.48
CA VAL A 21 -7.62 14.07 -13.96
C VAL A 21 -7.22 14.35 -12.52
N SER A 22 -6.77 15.56 -12.25
CA SER A 22 -6.35 15.98 -10.90
C SER A 22 -7.46 15.82 -9.87
N THR A 23 -8.70 16.18 -10.24
CA THR A 23 -9.88 15.98 -9.38
C THR A 23 -10.18 14.50 -9.15
N THR A 24 -10.11 13.67 -10.20
CA THR A 24 -10.32 12.22 -10.09
C THR A 24 -9.32 11.59 -9.12
N CYS A 25 -8.03 11.92 -9.25
CA CYS A 25 -6.96 11.34 -8.43
C CYS A 25 -7.02 11.82 -6.99
N ARG A 26 -7.35 13.10 -6.77
CA ARG A 26 -7.58 13.64 -5.43
C ARG A 26 -8.77 12.96 -4.74
N ASN A 27 -9.88 12.78 -5.45
CA ASN A 27 -11.06 12.12 -4.89
C ASN A 27 -10.78 10.65 -4.58
N ALA A 28 -10.05 9.95 -5.44
CA ALA A 28 -9.61 8.57 -5.19
C ALA A 28 -8.71 8.47 -3.94
N SER A 29 -7.75 9.39 -3.80
CA SER A 29 -6.89 9.47 -2.62
C SER A 29 -7.69 9.72 -1.33
N LEU A 30 -8.61 10.69 -1.36
CA LEU A 30 -9.50 10.98 -0.22
C LEU A 30 -10.39 9.78 0.13
N ALA A 31 -10.89 9.07 -0.87
CA ALA A 31 -11.66 7.84 -0.70
C ALA A 31 -10.80 6.64 -0.27
N GLY A 32 -9.49 6.81 -0.03
CA GLY A 32 -8.59 5.75 0.39
C GLY A 32 -8.37 4.67 -0.67
N HIS A 33 -8.56 5.00 -1.96
CA HIS A 33 -8.14 4.12 -3.04
C HIS A 33 -6.63 4.21 -3.11
N ILE A 34 -5.94 3.11 -2.84
CA ILE A 34 -4.47 3.07 -2.91
C ILE A 34 -3.98 1.73 -3.46
N SER A 35 -4.84 0.73 -3.64
CA SER A 35 -4.40 -0.62 -4.01
C SER A 35 -3.73 -0.62 -5.38
N THR A 36 -2.62 -1.33 -5.48
CA THR A 36 -1.96 -1.62 -6.76
C THR A 36 -2.52 -2.87 -7.44
N ASN A 37 -3.32 -3.66 -6.73
CA ASN A 37 -4.07 -4.77 -7.31
C ASN A 37 -5.27 -4.23 -8.11
N PRO A 38 -5.32 -4.42 -9.44
CA PRO A 38 -6.41 -3.91 -10.29
C PRO A 38 -7.77 -4.58 -10.03
N THR A 39 -7.80 -5.73 -9.35
CA THR A 39 -9.06 -6.41 -8.99
C THR A 39 -9.62 -5.95 -7.65
N SER A 40 -8.87 -5.14 -6.87
CA SER A 40 -9.38 -4.56 -5.63
C SER A 40 -10.46 -3.54 -5.94
N PRO A 41 -11.59 -3.51 -5.19
CA PRO A 41 -12.56 -2.43 -5.29
C PRO A 41 -11.96 -1.06 -4.92
N TYR A 42 -10.81 -1.05 -4.23
CA TYR A 42 -10.08 0.14 -3.80
C TYR A 42 -8.79 0.36 -4.63
N ALA A 43 -8.77 -0.17 -5.86
CA ALA A 43 -7.68 0.02 -6.80
C ALA A 43 -7.45 1.51 -7.11
N TRP A 44 -6.18 1.88 -7.23
CA TRP A 44 -5.79 3.19 -7.72
C TRP A 44 -6.24 3.37 -9.18
N PRO A 45 -6.91 4.48 -9.55
CA PRO A 45 -7.46 4.62 -10.88
C PRO A 45 -6.38 4.59 -11.97
N PRO A 46 -6.59 3.87 -13.10
CA PRO A 46 -5.61 3.81 -14.19
C PRO A 46 -5.15 5.18 -14.71
N ARG A 47 -6.07 6.13 -14.81
CA ARG A 47 -5.78 7.50 -15.26
C ARG A 47 -4.87 8.29 -14.30
N CYS A 48 -4.69 7.81 -13.08
CA CYS A 48 -3.87 8.43 -12.04
C CYS A 48 -2.48 7.81 -11.89
N GLN A 49 -2.23 6.66 -12.55
CA GLN A 49 -1.00 5.87 -12.39
C GLN A 49 0.27 6.59 -12.86
N SER A 50 0.16 7.60 -13.74
CA SER A 50 1.30 8.41 -14.22
C SER A 50 1.49 9.73 -13.48
N LEU A 51 0.62 10.09 -12.54
CA LEU A 51 0.57 11.43 -11.93
C LEU A 51 0.80 11.43 -10.42
N GLY A 52 0.43 10.34 -9.76
CA GLY A 52 0.63 10.18 -8.33
C GLY A 52 0.54 8.73 -7.94
N LEU A 53 1.63 8.20 -7.42
CA LEU A 53 1.70 6.80 -7.01
C LEU A 53 1.36 6.68 -5.53
N PRO A 54 0.41 5.81 -5.16
CA PRO A 54 0.18 5.50 -3.76
C PRO A 54 1.44 4.85 -3.18
N ARG A 55 1.94 5.38 -2.06
CA ARG A 55 3.07 4.78 -1.35
C ARG A 55 2.66 3.44 -0.74
N LYS A 56 3.63 2.53 -0.60
CA LYS A 56 3.41 1.19 -0.02
C LYS A 56 4.28 0.91 1.19
N ILE A 57 3.84 -0.05 1.99
CA ILE A 57 4.64 -0.67 3.04
C ILE A 57 5.15 -2.00 2.49
N ALA A 58 6.47 -2.17 2.41
CA ALA A 58 7.06 -3.43 2.00
C ALA A 58 7.03 -4.44 3.15
N ILE A 59 6.72 -5.70 2.85
CA ILE A 59 6.82 -6.83 3.77
C ILE A 59 7.74 -7.89 3.17
N VAL A 60 8.71 -8.33 3.97
CA VAL A 60 9.75 -9.30 3.56
C VAL A 60 9.96 -10.34 4.66
N PRO A 61 10.09 -11.65 4.35
CA PRO A 61 9.93 -12.27 3.04
C PRO A 61 8.46 -12.54 2.71
N ASP A 62 8.15 -12.79 1.44
CA ASP A 62 6.85 -13.26 0.99
C ASP A 62 6.72 -14.76 1.27
N ASN A 63 6.05 -15.13 2.36
CA ASN A 63 5.83 -16.51 2.73
C ASN A 63 4.52 -16.71 3.51
N THR A 64 4.28 -17.94 3.95
CA THR A 64 3.07 -18.30 4.70
C THR A 64 2.93 -17.48 5.98
N PHE A 65 4.00 -17.26 6.75
CA PHE A 65 3.94 -16.47 7.98
C PHE A 65 3.55 -15.02 7.70
N THR A 66 4.23 -14.35 6.77
CA THR A 66 3.98 -12.93 6.50
C THR A 66 2.63 -12.68 5.86
N ARG A 67 2.16 -13.58 4.99
CA ARG A 67 0.84 -13.48 4.34
C ARG A 67 -0.30 -13.90 5.25
N GLN A 68 -0.27 -15.14 5.75
CA GLN A 68 -1.43 -15.77 6.38
C GLN A 68 -1.50 -15.53 7.88
N TYR A 69 -0.41 -15.09 8.52
CA TYR A 69 -0.44 -14.76 9.95
C TYR A 69 -0.27 -13.26 10.19
N PHE A 70 0.89 -12.70 9.83
CA PHE A 70 1.19 -11.30 10.14
C PHE A 70 0.24 -10.34 9.43
N ALA A 71 0.12 -10.43 8.11
CA ALA A 71 -0.70 -9.49 7.35
C ALA A 71 -2.20 -9.65 7.64
N GLU A 72 -2.67 -10.87 7.91
CA GLU A 72 -4.05 -11.11 8.34
C GLU A 72 -4.31 -10.52 9.74
N ALA A 73 -3.42 -10.75 10.72
CA ALA A 73 -3.57 -10.20 12.06
C ALA A 73 -3.55 -8.66 12.07
N VAL A 74 -2.56 -8.05 11.39
CA VAL A 74 -2.48 -6.60 11.28
C VAL A 74 -3.64 -6.04 10.45
N GLY A 75 -4.09 -6.77 9.43
CA GLY A 75 -5.27 -6.43 8.63
C GLY A 75 -6.55 -6.36 9.44
N GLN A 76 -6.73 -7.25 10.43
CA GLN A 76 -7.85 -7.18 11.38
C GLN A 76 -7.78 -5.96 12.30
N TRP A 77 -6.57 -5.54 12.69
CA TRP A 77 -6.37 -4.35 13.54
C TRP A 77 -6.54 -3.03 12.78
N TYR A 78 -6.20 -3.04 11.49
CA TYR A 78 -6.26 -1.86 10.62
C TYR A 78 -7.12 -2.13 9.38
N PRO A 79 -8.44 -2.37 9.56
CA PRO A 79 -9.35 -2.48 8.44
C PRO A 79 -9.52 -1.13 7.76
N ARG A 80 -10.17 -1.13 6.59
CA ARG A 80 -10.65 0.11 5.97
C ARG A 80 -11.65 0.78 6.93
N VAL A 81 -11.54 2.10 7.10
CA VAL A 81 -12.47 2.87 7.93
C VAL A 81 -13.08 3.99 7.10
N GLU A 82 -14.39 3.93 6.87
CA GLU A 82 -15.12 5.00 6.21
C GLU A 82 -15.39 6.13 7.20
N LEU A 83 -14.97 7.35 6.85
CA LEU A 83 -15.19 8.55 7.65
C LEU A 83 -16.42 9.32 7.16
N THR A 84 -16.63 9.35 5.84
CA THR A 84 -17.81 9.89 5.17
C THR A 84 -18.07 9.07 3.89
N SER A 85 -19.12 9.41 3.13
CA SER A 85 -19.41 8.75 1.84
C SER A 85 -18.29 8.88 0.80
N ASN A 86 -17.38 9.85 0.95
CA ASN A 86 -16.31 10.14 -0.01
C ASN A 86 -14.91 10.14 0.60
N ILE A 87 -14.80 9.84 1.90
CA ILE A 87 -13.53 9.89 2.64
C ILE A 87 -13.37 8.60 3.44
N ALA A 88 -12.24 7.93 3.27
CA ALA A 88 -11.93 6.72 4.01
C ALA A 88 -10.44 6.60 4.32
N VAL A 89 -10.13 5.98 5.45
CA VAL A 89 -8.79 5.47 5.76
C VAL A 89 -8.61 4.15 5.01
N PRO A 90 -7.54 3.99 4.20
CA PRO A 90 -7.29 2.74 3.50
C PRO A 90 -6.98 1.60 4.48
N SER A 91 -7.27 0.37 4.07
CA SER A 91 -6.93 -0.82 4.84
C SER A 91 -5.42 -1.08 4.81
N PHE A 92 -4.90 -1.78 5.80
CA PHE A 92 -3.54 -2.30 5.74
C PHE A 92 -3.33 -3.24 4.54
N ALA A 93 -4.32 -4.07 4.22
CA ALA A 93 -4.24 -5.01 3.10
C ALA A 93 -4.04 -4.32 1.73
N ASP A 94 -4.68 -3.17 1.51
CA ASP A 94 -4.47 -2.37 0.29
C ASP A 94 -3.17 -1.53 0.34
N SER A 95 -2.53 -1.43 1.51
CA SER A 95 -1.36 -0.58 1.78
C SER A 95 -0.02 -1.29 1.58
N VAL A 96 -0.01 -2.62 1.48
CA VAL A 96 1.22 -3.42 1.52
C VAL A 96 1.60 -3.97 0.14
N VAL A 97 2.89 -4.26 -0.02
CA VAL A 97 3.44 -5.06 -1.11
C VAL A 97 4.44 -6.06 -0.53
N PHE A 98 4.48 -7.26 -1.07
CA PHE A 98 5.32 -8.35 -0.56
C PHE A 98 6.50 -8.57 -1.50
N PHE A 99 7.68 -8.79 -0.92
CA PHE A 99 8.89 -9.17 -1.66
C PHE A 99 9.37 -10.54 -1.18
N PRO A 100 9.81 -11.43 -2.10
CA PRO A 100 10.21 -12.80 -1.75
C PRO A 100 11.37 -12.87 -0.75
N ASN A 101 12.29 -11.91 -0.80
CA ASN A 101 13.44 -11.82 0.09
C ASN A 101 14.00 -10.38 0.09
N GLU A 102 15.00 -10.13 0.95
CA GLU A 102 15.65 -8.82 1.06
C GLU A 102 16.31 -8.39 -0.25
N GLN A 103 16.96 -9.31 -0.97
CA GLN A 103 17.59 -8.99 -2.25
C GLN A 103 16.58 -8.45 -3.28
N ALA A 104 15.39 -9.05 -3.37
CA ALA A 104 14.34 -8.58 -4.28
C ALA A 104 13.78 -7.20 -3.88
N LEU A 105 13.76 -6.88 -2.58
CA LEU A 105 13.44 -5.52 -2.13
C LEU A 105 14.55 -4.54 -2.55
N GLU A 106 15.82 -4.88 -2.32
CA GLU A 106 16.97 -4.05 -2.71
C GLU A 106 17.02 -3.81 -4.23
N ASP A 107 16.84 -4.87 -5.03
CA ASP A 107 16.76 -4.78 -6.49
C ASP A 107 15.62 -3.85 -6.92
N SER A 108 14.47 -3.92 -6.24
CA SER A 108 13.32 -3.07 -6.54
C SER A 108 13.54 -1.59 -6.23
N ILE A 109 14.27 -1.24 -5.16
CA ILE A 109 14.50 0.17 -4.77
C ILE A 109 15.69 0.79 -5.49
N THR A 110 16.60 -0.03 -6.02
CA THR A 110 17.75 0.42 -6.82
C THR A 110 17.45 0.47 -8.31
N ASP A 111 16.36 -0.16 -8.77
CA ASP A 111 15.87 -0.07 -10.15
C ASP A 111 15.48 1.37 -10.51
N GLY A 112 15.82 1.80 -11.74
CA GLY A 112 15.54 3.16 -12.21
C GLY A 112 14.05 3.51 -12.32
N ARG A 113 13.15 2.52 -12.24
CA ARG A 113 11.69 2.70 -12.24
C ARG A 113 11.12 2.92 -10.83
N TYR A 114 11.94 2.74 -9.79
CA TYR A 114 11.52 2.93 -8.41
C TYR A 114 10.90 4.30 -8.16
N GLY A 115 9.69 4.31 -7.62
CA GLY A 115 8.99 5.53 -7.24
C GLY A 115 8.43 6.35 -8.41
N VAL A 116 8.60 5.88 -9.65
CA VAL A 116 8.14 6.59 -10.86
C VAL A 116 7.20 5.77 -11.74
N THR A 117 7.06 4.46 -11.50
CA THR A 117 6.06 3.60 -12.18
C THR A 117 5.08 2.96 -11.20
N PHE A 118 3.87 2.65 -11.67
CA PHE A 118 2.81 2.09 -10.83
C PHE A 118 3.09 0.67 -10.33
N ASP A 119 3.86 -0.11 -11.10
CA ASP A 119 4.34 -1.44 -10.72
C ASP A 119 5.56 -1.41 -9.79
N SER A 120 6.23 -0.26 -9.65
CA SER A 120 7.30 -0.01 -8.67
C SER A 120 7.02 1.27 -7.88
N PRO A 121 5.95 1.29 -7.05
CA PRO A 121 5.55 2.48 -6.32
C PRO A 121 6.58 2.83 -5.23
N PRO A 122 6.64 4.10 -4.80
CA PRO A 122 7.52 4.51 -3.72
C PRO A 122 7.14 3.79 -2.41
N LEU A 123 8.13 3.38 -1.62
CA LEU A 123 7.91 2.76 -0.32
C LEU A 123 7.95 3.81 0.80
N ALA A 124 6.97 3.76 1.70
CA ALA A 124 6.95 4.59 2.91
C ALA A 124 7.72 3.95 4.07
N ALA A 125 7.75 2.62 4.13
CA ALA A 125 8.44 1.83 5.13
C ALA A 125 8.65 0.39 4.63
N ALA A 126 9.52 -0.36 5.29
CA ALA A 126 9.69 -1.79 5.10
C ALA A 126 9.66 -2.51 6.45
N ILE A 127 9.00 -3.67 6.48
CA ILE A 127 8.97 -4.59 7.63
C ILE A 127 9.66 -5.87 7.18
N VAL A 128 10.82 -6.15 7.78
CA VAL A 128 11.69 -7.27 7.39
C VAL A 128 11.81 -8.25 8.55
N PHE A 129 11.42 -9.50 8.29
CA PHE A 129 11.48 -10.59 9.26
C PHE A 129 12.71 -11.45 9.03
N THR A 130 13.67 -11.38 9.95
CA THR A 130 14.86 -12.24 9.94
C THR A 130 14.60 -13.61 10.55
N THR A 131 13.54 -13.74 11.36
CA THR A 131 13.22 -14.97 12.10
C THR A 131 11.72 -15.06 12.28
N MET A 132 11.15 -16.25 12.09
CA MET A 132 9.70 -16.47 12.08
C MET A 132 9.36 -17.81 12.75
N PRO A 133 8.20 -17.93 13.40
CA PRO A 133 7.71 -19.22 13.91
C PRO A 133 7.55 -20.25 12.79
N SER A 134 7.91 -21.50 13.06
CA SER A 134 7.68 -22.63 12.14
C SER A 134 6.25 -23.17 12.22
N THR A 135 5.49 -22.80 13.26
CA THR A 135 4.09 -23.16 13.45
C THR A 135 3.28 -21.89 13.61
N LEU A 136 2.20 -21.77 12.84
CA LEU A 136 1.32 -20.59 12.85
C LEU A 136 0.14 -20.83 13.78
N GLY A 137 -0.19 -19.81 14.56
CA GLY A 137 -1.44 -19.74 15.33
C GLY A 137 -2.60 -19.20 14.49
N THR A 138 -3.69 -18.84 15.17
CA THR A 138 -4.80 -18.11 14.53
C THR A 138 -4.45 -16.62 14.41
N PRO A 139 -4.57 -16.00 13.23
CA PRO A 139 -4.32 -14.57 13.07
C PRO A 139 -5.21 -13.73 13.99
N GLY A 140 -4.60 -12.77 14.70
CA GLY A 140 -5.29 -11.92 15.67
C GLY A 140 -5.43 -12.52 17.08
N ASN A 141 -5.01 -13.77 17.29
CA ASN A 141 -4.92 -14.40 18.60
C ASN A 141 -3.44 -14.50 18.99
N ILE A 142 -3.03 -13.75 20.01
CA ILE A 142 -1.63 -13.66 20.47
C ILE A 142 -1.32 -14.72 21.53
#